data_AF-A0A382QTM9-F1
#
_entry.id   AF-A0A382QTM9-F1
#
_cell.length_a   1.000
_cell.length_b   1.000
_cell.length_c   1.000
_cell.angle_alpha   90.00
_cell.angle_beta   90.00
_cell.angle_gamma   90.00
#
_symmetry.space_group_name_H-M   'P 1'
#
loop_
_entity.id
_entity.type
_entity.pdbx_description
1 polymer ?
#
loop_
_entity_poly.entity_id
_entity_poly.type
_entity_poly.pdbx_seq_one_letter_code
_entity_poly.pdbx_strand_id
1 'polypeptide(L)'
;MQEEQTNPNLDRFIFFTGGGLLVSVIVPIILFPEDSARVINQIFTYLTTELGVLYILAAIGSLTVLMFVGIGPLGNTRLGRNPPPYSRFSWIAMLFCCGIGASVIYWGAAEWVFYYES
;
A
#
# COMPACT_ATOMS: atom_id res chain seq x y z
N MET A 1 15.08 11.18 -24.15
CA MET A 1 13.71 10.68 -23.99
C MET A 1 12.81 11.81 -24.44
N GLN A 2 12.16 11.67 -25.60
CA GLN A 2 11.06 12.55 -25.93
C GLN A 2 9.97 12.20 -24.92
N GLU A 3 9.62 13.12 -24.03
CA GLU A 3 8.40 12.98 -23.23
C GLU A 3 7.27 12.81 -24.22
N GLU A 4 6.64 11.64 -24.22
CA GLU A 4 5.35 11.47 -24.86
C GLU A 4 4.39 12.37 -24.08
N GLN A 5 4.18 13.58 -24.59
CA GLN A 5 3.21 14.56 -24.11
C GLN A 5 1.82 13.94 -24.32
N THR A 6 1.46 13.02 -23.43
CA THR A 6 0.11 12.49 -23.31
C THR A 6 -0.77 13.68 -22.96
N ASN A 7 -1.68 14.03 -23.86
CA ASN A 7 -2.68 15.07 -23.62
C ASN A 7 -3.35 14.77 -22.27
N PRO A 8 -3.18 15.60 -21.23
CA PRO A 8 -3.70 15.33 -19.89
C PRO A 8 -5.22 15.53 -19.89
N ASN A 9 -5.93 14.61 -20.53
CA ASN A 9 -7.38 14.51 -20.42
C ASN A 9 -7.67 13.84 -19.09
N LEU A 10 -8.40 14.54 -18.23
CA LEU A 10 -8.97 13.94 -17.05
C LEU A 10 -9.84 12.77 -17.50
N ASP A 11 -9.49 11.55 -17.08
CA ASP A 11 -10.39 10.42 -17.21
C ASP A 11 -11.58 10.66 -16.29
N ARG A 12 -12.62 11.24 -16.89
CA ARG A 12 -13.81 11.70 -16.20
C ARG A 12 -14.50 10.53 -15.53
N PHE A 13 -14.49 9.35 -16.16
CA PHE A 13 -15.11 8.18 -15.59
C PHE A 13 -14.39 7.75 -14.30
N ILE A 14 -13.07 7.62 -14.31
CA ILE A 14 -12.28 7.24 -13.12
C ILE A 14 -12.40 8.29 -12.02
N PHE A 15 -12.34 9.59 -12.37
CA PHE A 15 -12.42 10.67 -11.40
C PHE A 15 -13.77 10.71 -10.67
N PHE A 16 -14.89 10.66 -11.40
CA PHE A 16 -16.21 10.73 -10.79
C PHE A 16 -16.61 9.45 -10.07
N THR A 17 -16.18 8.28 -10.56
CA THR A 17 -16.46 7.01 -9.87
C THR A 17 -15.66 6.88 -8.58
N GLY A 18 -14.35 7.16 -8.60
CA GLY A 18 -13.51 7.13 -7.42
C GLY A 18 -13.92 8.18 -6.38
N GLY A 19 -14.17 9.42 -6.81
CA GLY A 19 -14.64 10.48 -5.94
C GLY A 19 -16.03 10.20 -5.36
N GLY A 20 -16.96 9.69 -6.19
CA GLY A 20 -18.30 9.32 -5.75
C GLY A 20 -18.30 8.19 -4.72
N LEU A 21 -17.48 7.15 -4.94
CA LEU A 21 -17.34 6.05 -3.99
C LEU A 21 -16.77 6.54 -2.65
N LEU A 22 -15.73 7.38 -2.69
CA LEU A 22 -15.12 7.96 -1.49
C LEU A 22 -16.14 8.80 -0.69
N VAL A 23 -16.89 9.68 -1.36
CA VAL A 23 -17.92 10.49 -0.70
C VAL A 23 -19.03 9.60 -0.13
N SER A 24 -19.45 8.57 -0.86
CA SER A 24 -20.47 7.62 -0.39
C SER A 24 -20.07 6.89 0.88
N VAL A 25 -18.77 6.64 1.11
CA VAL A 25 -18.28 6.01 2.34
C VAL A 25 -18.13 7.05 3.46
N ILE A 26 -17.68 8.27 3.16
CA ILE A 26 -17.44 9.30 4.17
C ILE A 26 -18.74 9.88 4.75
N VAL A 27 -19.75 10.13 3.91
CA VAL A 27 -21.03 10.72 4.33
C VAL A 27 -21.69 9.98 5.51
N PRO A 28 -21.88 8.64 5.47
CA PRO A 28 -22.47 7.94 6.60
C PRO A 28 -21.58 7.94 7.85
N ILE A 29 -20.25 7.94 7.70
CA ILE A 29 -19.31 8.02 8.83
C ILE A 29 -19.47 9.34 9.59
N ILE A 30 -19.66 10.45 8.87
CA ILE A 30 -19.84 11.78 9.48
C ILE A 30 -21.23 11.92 10.11
N LEU A 31 -22.28 11.44 9.42
CA LEU A 31 -23.66 11.61 9.88
C LEU A 31 -24.04 10.66 11.02
N PHE A 32 -23.50 9.43 11.03
CA PHE A 32 -23.83 8.37 11.98
C PHE A 32 -22.56 7.65 12.47
N PRO A 33 -21.73 8.30 13.31
CA PRO A 33 -20.42 7.80 13.69
C PRO A 33 -20.49 6.50 14.51
N GLU A 34 -21.45 6.37 15.44
CA GLU A 34 -21.54 5.18 16.30
C GLU A 34 -21.96 3.92 15.53
N ASP A 35 -23.00 4.05 14.69
CA ASP A 35 -23.46 2.94 13.84
C ASP A 35 -22.40 2.56 12.81
N SER A 36 -21.73 3.55 12.21
CA SER A 36 -20.63 3.31 11.28
C SER A 36 -19.48 2.57 11.96
N ALA A 37 -19.09 2.97 13.18
CA ALA A 37 -18.06 2.28 13.94
C ALA A 37 -18.45 0.83 14.26
N ARG A 38 -19.71 0.57 14.61
CA ARG A 38 -20.20 -0.80 14.85
C ARG A 38 -20.08 -1.66 13.60
N VAL A 39 -20.55 -1.16 12.45
CA VAL A 39 -20.50 -1.89 11.17
C VAL A 39 -19.05 -2.13 10.74
N ILE A 40 -18.19 -1.12 10.84
CA ILE A 40 -16.76 -1.24 10.51
C ILE A 40 -16.10 -2.32 11.38
N ASN A 41 -16.37 -2.33 12.69
CA ASN A 41 -15.81 -3.35 13.58
C ASN A 41 -16.33 -4.75 13.26
N GLN A 42 -17.62 -4.92 12.94
CA GLN A 42 -18.17 -6.21 12.52
C GLN A 42 -17.48 -6.74 11.25
N ILE A 43 -17.31 -5.87 10.24
CA ILE A 43 -16.60 -6.20 9.01
C ILE A 43 -15.14 -6.54 9.32
N PHE A 44 -14.47 -5.72 10.13
CA PHE A 44 -13.08 -5.95 10.54
C PHE A 44 -12.92 -7.32 11.20
N THR A 45 -13.72 -7.64 12.21
CA THR A 45 -13.69 -8.94 12.89
C THR A 45 -13.89 -10.08 11.88
N TYR A 46 -14.92 -9.99 11.03
CA TYR A 46 -15.19 -10.99 10.01
C TYR A 46 -14.00 -11.21 9.06
N LEU A 47 -13.41 -10.12 8.54
CA LEU A 47 -12.24 -10.19 7.66
C LEU A 47 -11.05 -10.80 8.38
N THR A 48 -10.78 -10.42 9.63
CA THR A 48 -9.63 -10.96 10.38
C THR A 48 -9.81 -12.42 10.78
N THR A 49 -11.04 -12.87 11.03
CA THR A 49 -11.32 -14.25 11.43
C THR A 49 -11.32 -15.20 10.24
N GLU A 50 -12.04 -14.85 9.17
CA GLU A 50 -12.21 -15.74 8.01
C GLU A 50 -11.09 -15.57 6.96
N LEU A 51 -10.69 -14.32 6.67
CA LEU A 51 -9.66 -14.03 5.66
C LEU A 51 -8.26 -13.85 6.25
N GLY A 52 -8.10 -13.93 7.57
CA GLY A 52 -6.81 -13.74 8.24
C GLY A 52 -5.73 -14.69 7.71
N VAL A 53 -6.07 -15.97 7.51
CA VAL A 53 -5.14 -16.97 6.95
C VAL A 53 -4.77 -16.61 5.51
N LEU A 54 -5.74 -16.20 4.69
CA LEU A 54 -5.48 -15.78 3.30
C LEU A 54 -4.60 -14.53 3.24
N TYR A 55 -4.78 -13.58 4.15
CA TYR A 55 -3.92 -12.40 4.27
C TYR A 55 -2.47 -12.79 4.57
N ILE A 56 -2.24 -13.71 5.54
CA ILE A 56 -0.89 -14.18 5.88
C ILE A 56 -0.27 -14.96 4.72
N LEU A 57 -1.02 -15.84 4.07
CA LEU A 57 -0.54 -16.60 2.91
C LEU A 57 -0.20 -15.67 1.73
N ALA A 58 -0.99 -14.62 1.50
CA ALA A 58 -0.70 -13.62 0.47
C ALA A 58 0.58 -12.83 0.79
N ALA A 59 0.82 -12.48 2.05
CA ALA A 59 2.04 -11.82 2.48
C ALA A 59 3.28 -12.72 2.28
N ILE A 60 3.21 -13.97 2.76
CA ILE A 60 4.29 -14.95 2.55
C ILE A 60 4.49 -15.21 1.06
N GLY A 61 3.42 -15.40 0.30
CA GLY A 61 3.48 -15.63 -1.14
C GLY A 61 4.11 -14.46 -1.89
N SER A 62 3.75 -13.23 -1.55
CA SER A 62 4.38 -12.02 -2.12
C SER A 62 5.88 -11.97 -1.80
N LEU A 63 6.27 -12.27 -0.55
CA LEU A 63 7.67 -12.34 -0.15
C LEU A 63 8.42 -13.43 -0.91
N THR A 64 7.82 -14.62 -1.09
CA THR A 64 8.39 -15.72 -1.86
C THR A 64 8.57 -15.33 -3.32
N VAL A 65 7.60 -14.66 -3.95
CA VAL A 65 7.72 -14.16 -5.32
C VAL A 65 8.84 -13.14 -5.44
N LEU A 66 8.93 -12.17 -4.51
CA LEU A 66 10.00 -11.18 -4.51
C LEU A 66 11.38 -11.82 -4.32
N MET A 67 11.50 -12.80 -3.42
CA MET A 67 12.74 -13.54 -3.20
C MET A 67 13.12 -14.36 -4.45
N PHE A 68 12.15 -15.01 -5.09
CA PHE A 68 12.35 -15.74 -6.34
C PHE A 68 12.80 -14.81 -7.47
N VAL A 69 12.22 -13.62 -7.59
CA VAL A 69 12.63 -12.63 -8.61
C VAL A 69 14.01 -12.06 -8.28
N GLY A 70 14.29 -11.75 -7.01
CA GLY A 70 15.54 -11.11 -6.59
C GLY A 70 16.77 -12.03 -6.61
N ILE A 71 16.63 -13.26 -6.14
CA ILE A 71 17.74 -14.23 -6.03
C ILE A 71 17.74 -15.23 -7.20
N GLY A 72 16.58 -15.47 -7.80
CA GLY A 72 16.42 -16.44 -8.89
C GLY A 72 16.94 -15.93 -10.24
N PRO A 73 16.61 -16.64 -11.34
CA PRO A 73 17.21 -16.41 -12.66
C PRO A 73 16.91 -15.02 -13.23
N LEU A 74 15.83 -14.39 -12.76
CA LEU A 74 15.40 -13.06 -13.20
C LEU A 74 16.20 -11.92 -12.54
N GLY A 75 16.89 -12.17 -11.41
CA GLY A 75 17.53 -11.12 -10.61
C GLY A 75 18.67 -10.38 -11.31
N ASN A 76 19.35 -11.04 -12.26
CA ASN A 76 20.42 -10.42 -13.05
C ASN A 76 19.90 -9.72 -14.33
N THR A 77 18.58 -9.76 -14.57
CA THR A 77 17.98 -9.15 -15.76
C THR A 77 17.86 -7.64 -15.56
N ARG A 78 18.51 -6.87 -16.43
CA ARG A 78 18.45 -5.41 -16.40
C ARG A 78 17.13 -4.90 -16.96
N LEU A 79 16.40 -4.14 -16.15
CA LEU A 79 15.19 -3.44 -16.56
C LEU A 79 15.55 -2.20 -17.40
N GLY A 80 15.40 -2.32 -18.72
CA GLY A 80 15.70 -1.26 -19.68
C GLY A 80 17.12 -1.31 -20.25
N ARG A 81 17.32 -0.62 -21.38
CA ARG A 81 18.59 -0.62 -22.14
C ARG A 81 19.56 0.49 -21.73
N ASN A 82 19.07 1.56 -21.10
CA ASN A 82 19.85 2.77 -20.79
C ASN A 82 20.63 2.67 -19.46
N PRO A 83 21.78 3.36 -19.32
CA PRO A 83 22.48 3.53 -18.03
C PRO A 83 21.53 4.02 -16.94
N PRO A 84 21.70 3.56 -15.68
CA PRO A 84 20.85 4.01 -14.59
C PRO A 84 20.94 5.55 -14.46
N PRO A 85 19.80 6.25 -14.41
CA PRO A 85 19.78 7.71 -14.39
C PRO A 85 20.21 8.31 -13.04
N TYR A 86 20.20 7.50 -11.97
CA TYR A 86 20.54 7.92 -10.61
C TYR A 86 21.74 7.15 -10.06
N SER A 87 22.52 7.80 -9.20
CA SER A 87 23.58 7.13 -8.45
C SER A 87 22.97 6.11 -7.47
N ARG A 88 23.75 5.09 -7.09
CA ARG A 88 23.28 4.04 -6.16
C ARG A 88 22.78 4.63 -4.84
N PHE A 89 23.47 5.65 -4.31
CA PHE A 89 23.07 6.32 -3.08
C PHE A 89 21.73 7.06 -3.24
N SER A 90 21.58 7.83 -4.31
CA SER A 90 20.33 8.55 -4.58
C SER A 90 19.16 7.58 -4.79
N TRP A 91 19.39 6.47 -5.49
CA TRP A 91 18.37 5.44 -5.69
C TRP A 91 17.92 4.77 -4.38
N ILE A 92 18.85 4.40 -3.50
CA ILE A 92 18.51 3.85 -2.17
C ILE A 92 17.73 4.88 -1.34
N ALA A 93 18.14 6.14 -1.37
CA ALA A 93 17.44 7.22 -0.65
C ALA A 93 15.99 7.41 -1.15
N MET A 94 15.76 7.30 -2.46
CA MET A 94 14.40 7.35 -3.03
C MET A 94 13.52 6.18 -2.56
N LEU A 95 14.07 4.96 -2.53
CA LEU A 95 13.34 3.79 -2.02
C LEU A 95 12.97 3.94 -0.54
N PHE A 96 13.90 4.46 0.28
CA PHE A 96 13.64 4.71 1.70
C PHE A 96 12.54 5.76 1.89
N CYS A 97 12.60 6.87 1.14
CA CYS A 97 11.59 7.92 1.20
C CYS A 97 10.21 7.45 0.71
N CYS A 98 10.16 6.60 -0.31
CA CYS A 98 8.92 6.02 -0.81
C CYS A 98 8.31 4.99 0.17
N GLY A 99 9.16 4.23 0.87
CA GLY A 99 8.74 3.10 1.71
C GLY A 99 8.41 3.46 3.16
N ILE A 100 9.09 4.45 3.74
CA ILE A 100 8.86 4.85 5.14
C ILE A 100 7.75 5.90 5.21
N GLY A 101 6.59 5.48 5.71
CA GLY A 101 5.45 6.35 5.97
C GLY A 101 5.31 6.75 7.44
N ALA A 102 4.42 7.71 7.71
CA ALA A 102 4.06 8.13 9.07
C ALA A 102 3.60 6.96 9.96
N SER A 103 2.99 5.93 9.37
CA SER A 103 2.53 4.73 10.07
C SER A 103 3.65 3.94 10.75
N VAL A 104 4.85 3.87 10.15
CA VAL A 104 5.99 3.12 10.72
C VAL A 104 6.52 3.83 11.97
N ILE A 105 6.55 5.16 11.97
CA ILE A 105 6.99 5.95 13.13
C ILE A 105 5.97 5.83 14.26
N TYR A 106 4.67 5.94 13.95
CA TYR A 106 3.60 5.82 14.94
C TYR A 106 3.57 4.43 15.58
N TRP A 107 3.45 3.37 14.76
CA TRP A 107 3.38 2.01 15.27
C TRP A 107 4.71 1.53 15.84
N GLY A 108 5.86 1.93 15.29
CA GLY A 108 7.17 1.57 15.84
C GLY A 108 7.40 2.08 17.26
N ALA A 109 6.77 3.19 17.65
CA ALA A 109 6.77 3.67 19.03
C ALA A 109 5.66 3.04 19.89
N ALA A 110 4.44 2.93 19.33
CA ALA A 110 3.27 2.45 20.07
C ALA A 110 3.30 0.94 20.35
N GLU A 111 3.86 0.14 19.44
CA GLU A 111 3.85 -1.32 19.51
C GLU A 111 4.50 -1.86 20.80
N TRP A 112 5.61 -1.25 21.25
CA TRP A 112 6.28 -1.65 22.49
C TRP A 112 5.40 -1.49 23.73
N VAL A 113 4.55 -0.47 23.78
CA VAL A 113 3.65 -0.24 24.91
C VAL A 113 2.63 -1.37 25.00
N PHE A 114 2.08 -1.80 23.86
CA PHE A 114 1.13 -2.90 23.82
C PHE A 114 1.73 -4.24 24.25
N TYR A 115 3.02 -4.48 23.97
CA TYR A 115 3.71 -5.69 24.44
C TYR A 115 4.13 -5.64 25.90
N TYR A 116 4.35 -4.45 26.46
CA TYR A 116 4.74 -4.30 27.86
C TYR A 116 3.54 -4.38 28.81
N GLU A 117 2.38 -3.87 28.39
CA GLU A 117 1.15 -3.89 29.21
C GLU A 117 0.39 -5.22 29.17
N SER A 118 0.75 -6.12 28.24
CA SER A 118 0.21 -7.49 28.12
C SER A 118 0.98 -8.51 28.95
#